data_AF-A0A839J9F6-F1
#
_entry.id   AF-A0A839J9F6-F1
#
_cell.length_a   1.000
_cell.length_b   1.000
_cell.length_c   1.000
_cell.angle_alpha   90.00
_cell.angle_beta   90.00
_cell.angle_gamma   90.00
#
_symmetry.space_group_name_H-M   'P 1'
#
loop_
_entity.id
_entity.type
_entity.pdbx_description
1 polymer ?
#
loop_
_entity_poly.entity_id
_entity_poly.type
_entity_poly.pdbx_seq_one_letter_code
_entity_poly.pdbx_strand_id
1 'polypeptide(L)'
;MTEPLLHPLLGVDPPRVGDWWLDARLAATPSGVAYTAHSEAGDHVMVLMLSEGATADAAAVDRFAGTVDRMHIDTVLARGGRGQQGGRLGHKYVAAADTPQPPDATPEASWVALAWDGTTAATTEAERVLAEVDLSWLPPKGTPSGPDYELPWVDKVRPGLARQWPLPWPGRHDRAGWLSILVSWLIMMLLMALAVLIAILIFQATPPQSPPPPVPTSASGSGGGSASPDSASPSPQSGSPSPDSASPPPDSASPSPASPAESPGPSASASSPTPDPRL
;
A
#
# COMPACT_ATOMS: atom_id res chain seq x y z
N MET A 1 31.34 -11.12 -3.24
CA MET A 1 30.06 -10.65 -3.76
C MET A 1 30.00 -9.17 -3.50
N THR A 2 29.68 -8.37 -4.51
CA THR A 2 29.50 -6.92 -4.33
C THR A 2 28.04 -6.69 -4.00
N GLU A 3 27.75 -5.95 -2.93
CA GLU A 3 26.38 -5.55 -2.59
C GLU A 3 25.95 -4.35 -3.45
N PRO A 4 24.68 -4.28 -3.88
CA PRO A 4 24.17 -3.17 -4.67
C PRO A 4 24.00 -1.90 -3.82
N LEU A 5 24.17 -0.74 -4.45
CA LEU A 5 23.99 0.56 -3.81
C LEU A 5 22.50 0.88 -3.65
N LEU A 6 22.04 0.93 -2.39
CA LEU A 6 20.67 1.29 -2.03
C LEU A 6 20.56 2.80 -1.80
N HIS A 7 19.57 3.41 -2.45
CA HIS A 7 19.25 4.84 -2.33
C HIS A 7 17.90 5.01 -1.64
N PRO A 8 17.70 6.06 -0.83
CA PRO A 8 16.42 6.28 -0.15
C PRO A 8 15.27 6.53 -1.14
N LEU A 9 14.07 6.13 -0.76
CA LEU A 9 12.85 6.53 -1.48
C LEU A 9 12.66 8.06 -1.38
N LEU A 10 12.13 8.64 -2.45
CA LEU A 10 11.77 10.05 -2.52
C LEU A 10 10.29 10.23 -2.19
N GLY A 11 9.88 11.42 -1.72
CA GLY A 11 8.45 11.70 -1.43
C GLY A 11 7.51 11.72 -2.65
N VAL A 12 8.04 11.47 -3.84
CA VAL A 12 7.33 11.26 -5.11
C VAL A 12 7.14 9.77 -5.43
N ASP A 13 7.84 8.87 -4.73
CA ASP A 13 7.71 7.43 -4.94
C ASP A 13 6.44 6.89 -4.27
N PRO A 14 5.73 5.95 -4.92
CA PRO A 14 4.58 5.30 -4.30
C PRO A 14 5.04 4.41 -3.12
N PRO A 15 4.30 4.35 -2.00
CA PRO A 15 4.67 3.50 -0.87
C PRO A 15 4.53 1.99 -1.16
N ARG A 16 3.65 1.63 -2.10
CA ARG A 16 3.34 0.24 -2.50
C ARG A 16 3.00 0.18 -3.99
N VAL A 17 3.33 -0.93 -4.63
CA VAL A 17 3.07 -1.21 -6.06
C VAL A 17 2.53 -2.62 -6.19
N GLY A 18 1.28 -2.78 -6.63
CA GLY A 18 0.59 -4.07 -6.53
C GLY A 18 0.56 -4.53 -5.07
N ASP A 19 1.15 -5.69 -4.78
CA ASP A 19 1.25 -6.26 -3.42
C ASP A 19 2.59 -6.00 -2.71
N TRP A 20 3.46 -5.19 -3.32
CA TRP A 20 4.85 -5.04 -2.91
C TRP A 20 5.09 -3.66 -2.27
N TRP A 21 5.48 -3.65 -1.00
CA TRP A 21 5.88 -2.44 -0.29
C TRP A 21 7.29 -2.02 -0.70
N LEU A 22 7.48 -0.79 -1.16
CA LEU A 22 8.79 -0.32 -1.60
C LEU A 22 9.68 0.01 -0.39
N ASP A 23 10.95 -0.36 -0.48
CA ASP A 23 11.94 -0.19 0.59
C ASP A 23 13.00 0.87 0.24
N ALA A 24 13.62 0.73 -0.92
CA ALA A 24 14.71 1.59 -1.39
C ALA A 24 14.82 1.55 -2.92
N ARG A 25 15.43 2.57 -3.52
CA ARG A 25 15.78 2.63 -4.94
C ARG A 25 17.09 1.89 -5.19
N LEU A 26 17.13 1.05 -6.23
CA LEU A 26 18.33 0.39 -6.74
C LEU A 26 18.96 1.22 -7.88
N ALA A 27 18.16 1.55 -8.88
CA ALA A 27 18.58 2.29 -10.07
C ALA A 27 17.45 3.23 -10.54
N ALA A 28 17.82 4.34 -11.18
CA ALA A 28 16.87 5.28 -11.78
C ALA A 28 17.37 5.72 -13.16
N THR A 29 16.47 5.69 -14.13
CA THR A 29 16.72 5.94 -15.56
C THR A 29 15.59 6.81 -16.12
N PRO A 30 15.72 7.41 -17.31
CA PRO A 30 14.62 8.14 -17.94
C PRO A 30 13.37 7.30 -18.19
N SER A 31 13.53 6.01 -18.50
CA SER A 31 12.42 5.09 -18.73
C SER A 31 11.73 4.61 -17.44
N GLY A 32 12.39 4.65 -16.29
CA GLY A 32 11.81 4.14 -15.05
C GLY A 32 12.79 3.99 -13.87
N VAL A 33 12.27 3.43 -12.78
CA VAL A 33 12.98 3.23 -11.52
C VAL A 33 12.87 1.77 -11.11
N ALA A 34 13.99 1.20 -10.65
CA ALA A 34 14.06 -0.10 -10.01
C ALA A 34 14.15 0.07 -8.49
N TYR A 35 13.33 -0.68 -7.76
CA TYR A 35 13.23 -0.63 -6.30
C TYR A 35 13.49 -2.02 -5.69
N THR A 36 14.07 -2.07 -4.49
CA THR A 36 13.83 -3.18 -3.58
C THR A 36 12.44 -3.05 -2.97
N ALA A 37 11.77 -4.18 -2.77
CA ALA A 37 10.46 -4.25 -2.15
C ALA A 37 10.27 -5.56 -1.41
N HIS A 38 9.19 -5.66 -0.61
CA HIS A 38 8.80 -6.90 0.07
C HIS A 38 7.29 -7.18 -0.01
N SER A 39 6.92 -8.47 0.04
CA SER A 39 5.53 -8.90 0.27
C SER A 39 5.15 -8.71 1.75
N GLU A 40 3.86 -8.74 2.07
CA GLU A 40 3.38 -8.81 3.45
C GLU A 40 3.81 -10.11 4.18
N ALA A 41 4.24 -11.15 3.44
CA ALA A 41 4.86 -12.36 3.99
C ALA A 41 6.38 -12.22 4.23
N GLY A 42 7.00 -11.13 3.77
CA GLY A 42 8.44 -10.85 3.92
C GLY A 42 9.32 -11.29 2.74
N ASP A 43 8.74 -11.72 1.62
CA ASP A 43 9.49 -12.11 0.43
C ASP A 43 10.14 -10.89 -0.22
N HIS A 44 11.47 -10.89 -0.36
CA HIS A 44 12.18 -9.80 -1.01
C HIS A 44 12.12 -9.92 -2.54
N VAL A 45 11.76 -8.81 -3.20
CA VAL A 45 11.64 -8.71 -4.66
C VAL A 45 12.25 -7.41 -5.16
N MET A 46 12.43 -7.35 -6.47
CA MET A 46 12.84 -6.15 -7.18
C MET A 46 11.71 -5.69 -8.10
N VAL A 47 11.17 -4.49 -7.84
CA VAL A 47 10.08 -3.92 -8.64
C VAL A 47 10.67 -2.93 -9.64
N LEU A 48 10.47 -3.17 -10.93
CA LEU A 48 10.73 -2.19 -11.99
C LEU A 48 9.41 -1.50 -12.33
N MET A 49 9.44 -0.17 -12.40
CA MET A 49 8.30 0.66 -12.74
C MET A 49 8.69 1.68 -13.80
N LEU A 50 7.88 1.82 -14.85
CA LEU A 50 8.07 2.85 -15.86
C LEU A 50 7.80 4.26 -15.31
N SER A 51 8.50 5.25 -15.88
CA SER A 51 8.22 6.67 -15.65
C SER A 51 6.85 7.08 -16.20
N GLU A 52 6.34 8.22 -15.75
CA GLU A 52 5.14 8.87 -16.31
C GLU A 52 5.27 9.05 -17.83
N GLY A 53 6.46 9.49 -18.27
CA GLY A 53 6.83 9.63 -19.67
C GLY A 53 6.73 8.33 -20.47
N ALA A 54 7.44 7.28 -20.02
CA ALA A 54 7.44 5.99 -20.68
C ALA A 54 6.07 5.28 -20.63
N THR A 55 5.27 5.51 -19.58
CA THR A 55 3.91 4.96 -19.46
C THR A 55 2.93 5.60 -20.46
N ALA A 56 3.15 6.87 -20.82
CA ALA A 56 2.32 7.58 -21.78
C ALA A 56 2.53 7.07 -23.22
N ASP A 57 3.77 6.73 -23.59
CA ASP A 57 4.15 6.21 -24.90
C ASP A 57 3.86 4.71 -25.06
N ALA A 58 2.95 4.38 -25.99
CA ALA A 58 2.63 2.99 -26.31
C ALA A 58 3.86 2.18 -26.76
N ALA A 59 4.80 2.79 -27.51
CA ALA A 59 5.97 2.07 -27.98
C ALA A 59 6.94 1.73 -26.84
N ALA A 60 7.02 2.56 -25.80
CA ALA A 60 7.82 2.29 -24.61
C ALA A 60 7.19 1.19 -23.73
N VAL A 61 5.86 1.24 -23.55
CA VAL A 61 5.10 0.18 -22.87
C VAL A 61 5.25 -1.18 -23.58
N ASP A 62 5.16 -1.21 -24.92
CA ASP A 62 5.32 -2.44 -25.70
C ASP A 62 6.76 -2.99 -25.64
N ARG A 63 7.77 -2.12 -25.68
CA ARG A 63 9.19 -2.50 -25.47
C ARG A 63 9.43 -3.10 -24.10
N PHE A 64 8.85 -2.51 -23.05
CA PHE A 64 8.93 -3.03 -21.69
C PHE A 64 8.23 -4.40 -21.58
N ALA A 65 6.98 -4.50 -22.05
CA ALA A 65 6.20 -5.72 -22.06
C ALA A 65 6.90 -6.86 -22.81
N GLY A 66 7.43 -6.60 -24.00
CA GLY A 66 8.18 -7.58 -24.81
C GLY A 66 9.56 -7.92 -24.26
N THR A 67 10.11 -7.12 -23.35
CA THR A 67 11.37 -7.44 -22.66
C THR A 67 11.13 -8.29 -21.44
N VAL A 68 10.08 -8.00 -20.66
CA VAL A 68 9.58 -8.87 -19.59
C VAL A 68 9.17 -10.23 -20.16
N ASP A 69 8.43 -10.27 -21.27
CA ASP A 69 7.95 -11.53 -21.87
C ASP A 69 9.08 -12.46 -22.36
N ARG A 70 10.29 -11.92 -22.59
CA ARG A 70 11.49 -12.71 -22.92
C ARG A 70 12.11 -13.40 -21.70
N MET A 71 11.90 -12.89 -20.48
CA MET A 71 12.52 -13.39 -19.23
C MET A 71 12.05 -14.80 -18.82
N HIS A 72 12.81 -15.45 -17.93
CA HIS A 72 12.41 -16.74 -17.38
C HIS A 72 11.14 -16.63 -16.52
N ILE A 73 10.31 -17.67 -16.54
CA ILE A 73 9.02 -17.72 -15.84
C ILE A 73 9.16 -17.62 -14.31
N ASP A 74 10.30 -18.06 -13.77
CA ASP A 74 10.63 -17.97 -12.35
C ASP A 74 11.24 -16.62 -11.96
N THR A 75 11.80 -15.88 -12.92
CA THR A 75 12.32 -14.53 -12.68
C THR A 75 11.17 -13.54 -12.52
N VAL A 76 10.08 -13.70 -13.28
CA VAL A 76 8.91 -12.80 -13.22
C VAL A 76 7.87 -13.34 -12.23
N LEU A 77 7.75 -12.68 -11.08
CA LEU A 77 6.82 -13.07 -10.02
C LEU A 77 5.41 -12.54 -10.29
N ALA A 78 5.31 -11.25 -10.67
CA ALA A 78 4.06 -10.57 -11.01
C ALA A 78 4.31 -9.42 -11.99
N ARG A 79 3.29 -8.99 -12.72
CA ARG A 79 3.31 -7.77 -13.57
C ARG A 79 1.96 -7.06 -13.54
N GLY A 80 1.93 -5.76 -13.77
CA GLY A 80 0.68 -4.99 -13.73
C GLY A 80 0.77 -3.63 -14.41
N GLY A 81 -0.37 -2.93 -14.45
CA GLY A 81 -0.53 -1.69 -15.19
C GLY A 81 -0.56 -1.87 -16.70
N ARG A 82 -0.40 -0.76 -17.45
CA ARG A 82 -0.66 -0.70 -18.89
C ARG A 82 0.17 -1.71 -19.69
N GLY A 83 -0.48 -2.44 -20.59
CA GLY A 83 0.17 -3.34 -21.57
C GLY A 83 0.77 -4.63 -21.00
N GLN A 84 0.58 -4.93 -19.72
CA GLN A 84 1.20 -6.11 -19.08
C GLN A 84 0.36 -7.39 -19.14
N GLN A 85 -0.88 -7.33 -19.67
CA GLN A 85 -1.80 -8.46 -19.72
C GLN A 85 -1.54 -9.49 -20.84
N GLY A 86 -0.65 -9.18 -21.79
CA GLY A 86 -0.37 -10.01 -22.96
C GLY A 86 0.95 -10.80 -22.90
N GLY A 87 1.16 -11.68 -23.88
CA GLY A 87 2.38 -12.47 -24.04
C GLY A 87 2.42 -13.80 -23.27
N ARG A 88 3.55 -14.51 -23.37
CA ARG A 88 3.85 -15.77 -22.66
C ARG A 88 3.62 -15.66 -21.15
N LEU A 89 4.01 -14.53 -20.57
CA LEU A 89 3.91 -14.23 -19.15
C LEU A 89 2.65 -13.43 -18.78
N GLY A 90 1.66 -13.35 -19.68
CA GLY A 90 0.37 -12.69 -19.38
C GLY A 90 -0.37 -13.32 -18.19
N HIS A 91 -0.14 -14.60 -17.89
CA HIS A 91 -0.69 -15.28 -16.71
C HIS A 91 -0.11 -14.78 -15.37
N LYS A 92 0.98 -14.01 -15.37
CA LYS A 92 1.55 -13.31 -14.20
C LYS A 92 0.92 -11.92 -13.98
N TYR A 93 -0.04 -11.53 -14.82
CA TYR A 93 -0.71 -10.23 -14.72
C TYR A 93 -1.62 -10.17 -13.50
N VAL A 94 -1.35 -9.21 -12.61
CA VAL A 94 -2.19 -8.87 -11.47
C VAL A 94 -3.13 -7.76 -11.91
N ALA A 95 -4.42 -8.10 -12.02
CA ALA A 95 -5.46 -7.12 -12.33
C ALA A 95 -5.76 -6.26 -11.10
N ALA A 96 -5.94 -4.95 -11.30
CA ALA A 96 -6.44 -4.01 -10.29
C ALA A 96 -7.95 -4.19 -10.01
N ALA A 97 -8.42 -5.43 -9.90
CA ALA A 97 -9.84 -5.82 -9.97
C ALA A 97 -10.72 -5.16 -8.90
N ASP A 98 -10.21 -5.03 -7.68
CA ASP A 98 -10.90 -4.39 -6.55
C ASP A 98 -10.49 -2.92 -6.34
N THR A 99 -9.67 -2.35 -7.23
CA THR A 99 -9.22 -0.97 -7.12
C THR A 99 -10.22 0.00 -7.74
N PRO A 100 -10.72 1.01 -7.01
CA PRO A 100 -11.56 2.05 -7.58
C PRO A 100 -10.96 2.65 -8.85
N GLN A 101 -11.76 2.73 -9.91
CA GLN A 101 -11.35 3.37 -11.16
C GLN A 101 -11.09 4.87 -10.89
N PRO A 102 -9.91 5.42 -11.28
CA PRO A 102 -9.64 6.84 -11.10
C PRO A 102 -10.65 7.69 -11.89
N PRO A 103 -10.98 8.90 -11.39
CA PRO A 103 -11.84 9.84 -12.12
C PRO A 103 -11.20 10.35 -13.41
N ASP A 104 -9.86 10.43 -13.43
CA ASP A 104 -9.08 10.84 -14.60
C ASP A 104 -8.66 9.64 -15.45
N ALA A 105 -8.56 9.84 -16.76
CA ALA A 105 -8.12 8.83 -17.73
C ALA A 105 -6.60 8.57 -17.71
N THR A 106 -5.90 8.92 -16.64
CA THR A 106 -4.45 8.78 -16.52
C THR A 106 -4.08 7.30 -16.48
N PRO A 107 -3.16 6.82 -17.36
CA PRO A 107 -2.79 5.42 -17.40
C PRO A 107 -2.03 5.00 -16.15
N GLU A 108 -2.30 3.78 -15.69
CA GLU A 108 -1.51 3.14 -14.65
C GLU A 108 -0.13 2.74 -15.19
N ALA A 109 0.92 3.05 -14.42
CA ALA A 109 2.30 2.72 -14.73
C ALA A 109 2.49 1.22 -14.98
N SER A 110 3.16 0.87 -16.07
CA SER A 110 3.58 -0.51 -16.27
C SER A 110 4.64 -0.87 -15.23
N TRP A 111 4.43 -1.98 -14.53
CA TRP A 111 5.37 -2.47 -13.52
C TRP A 111 5.54 -3.99 -13.60
N VAL A 112 6.68 -4.48 -13.11
CA VAL A 112 6.98 -5.91 -12.96
C VAL A 112 7.73 -6.14 -11.65
N ALA A 113 7.32 -7.18 -10.92
CA ALA A 113 8.03 -7.69 -9.75
C ALA A 113 8.89 -8.88 -10.17
N LEU A 114 10.20 -8.76 -9.99
CA LEU A 114 11.20 -9.76 -10.30
C LEU A 114 11.74 -10.42 -9.03
N ALA A 115 12.10 -11.69 -9.12
CA ALA A 115 12.83 -12.38 -8.06
C ALA A 115 14.16 -11.66 -7.78
N TRP A 116 14.48 -11.45 -6.51
CA TRP A 116 15.63 -10.67 -6.08
C TRP A 116 16.58 -11.50 -5.21
N ASP A 117 17.83 -11.62 -5.63
CA ASP A 117 18.86 -12.41 -4.97
C ASP A 117 19.86 -11.56 -4.14
N GLY A 118 19.64 -10.24 -4.08
CA GLY A 118 20.52 -9.30 -3.38
C GLY A 118 21.79 -8.94 -4.15
N THR A 119 21.96 -9.37 -5.40
CA THR A 119 23.23 -9.17 -6.13
C THR A 119 23.23 -7.92 -7.01
N THR A 120 24.41 -7.36 -7.26
CA THR A 120 24.60 -6.33 -8.30
C THR A 120 24.26 -6.83 -9.70
N ALA A 121 24.33 -8.15 -9.96
CA ALA A 121 23.98 -8.71 -11.26
C ALA A 121 22.49 -8.54 -11.57
N ALA A 122 21.63 -8.73 -10.56
CA ALA A 122 20.21 -8.44 -10.69
C ALA A 122 19.93 -6.93 -10.87
N THR A 123 20.70 -6.03 -10.22
CA THR A 123 20.60 -4.58 -10.50
C THR A 123 20.98 -4.24 -11.94
N THR A 124 22.09 -4.77 -12.45
CA THR A 124 22.52 -4.56 -13.84
C THR A 124 21.51 -5.14 -14.84
N GLU A 125 20.84 -6.25 -14.52
CA GLU A 125 19.76 -6.78 -15.34
C GLU A 125 18.52 -5.86 -15.32
N ALA A 126 18.19 -5.24 -14.19
CA ALA A 126 17.12 -4.24 -14.13
C ALA A 126 17.45 -2.98 -14.94
N GLU A 127 18.69 -2.49 -14.85
CA GLU A 127 19.20 -1.40 -15.69
C GLU A 127 19.13 -1.77 -17.17
N ARG A 128 19.51 -2.99 -17.56
CA ARG A 128 19.40 -3.49 -18.95
C ARG A 128 17.95 -3.46 -19.46
N VAL A 129 17.00 -3.83 -18.62
CA VAL A 129 15.57 -3.85 -18.98
C VAL A 129 15.02 -2.44 -19.16
N LEU A 130 15.45 -1.49 -18.33
CA LEU A 130 15.10 -0.08 -18.45
C LEU A 130 15.81 0.59 -19.65
N ALA A 131 17.05 0.22 -19.95
CA ALA A 131 17.83 0.72 -21.09
C ALA A 131 17.28 0.26 -22.46
N GLU A 132 16.60 -0.89 -22.51
CA GLU A 132 15.86 -1.33 -23.71
C GLU A 132 14.61 -0.43 -23.98
N VAL A 133 14.10 0.24 -22.94
CA VAL A 133 12.93 1.13 -23.04
C VAL A 133 13.32 2.56 -23.41
N ASP A 134 14.42 3.11 -22.88
CA ASP A 134 14.95 4.42 -23.30
C ASP A 134 15.89 4.36 -24.52
N LEU A 135 16.20 3.16 -25.01
CA LEU A 135 17.10 2.89 -26.14
C LEU A 135 18.56 3.34 -25.94
N SER A 136 18.95 3.76 -24.73
CA SER A 136 20.28 4.33 -24.45
C SER A 136 21.44 3.36 -24.75
N TRP A 137 21.19 2.05 -24.72
CA TRP A 137 22.19 1.02 -25.05
C TRP A 137 22.13 0.50 -26.48
N LEU A 138 21.15 0.93 -27.30
CA LEU A 138 21.12 0.54 -28.71
C LEU A 138 22.12 1.40 -29.50
N PRO A 139 23.15 0.80 -30.14
CA PRO A 139 24.04 1.58 -31.01
C PRO A 139 23.24 2.15 -32.19
N PRO A 140 23.54 3.37 -32.64
CA PRO A 140 22.86 3.98 -33.78
C PRO A 140 23.02 3.10 -35.03
N LYS A 141 21.90 2.86 -35.72
CA LYS A 141 21.90 2.04 -36.95
C LYS A 141 22.36 2.87 -38.14
N GLY A 142 23.61 2.66 -38.54
CA GLY A 142 24.25 3.36 -39.66
C GLY A 142 25.04 4.58 -39.21
N THR A 143 25.41 5.45 -40.15
CA THR A 143 26.13 6.69 -39.85
C THR A 143 25.14 7.73 -39.31
N PRO A 144 25.33 8.30 -38.11
CA PRO A 144 24.50 9.38 -37.60
C PRO A 144 24.49 10.57 -38.56
N SER A 145 23.32 11.16 -38.79
CA SER A 145 23.14 12.30 -39.70
C SER A 145 21.85 13.04 -39.36
N GLY A 146 21.94 14.38 -39.24
CA GLY A 146 20.85 15.22 -38.73
C GLY A 146 21.05 15.60 -37.26
N PRO A 147 20.06 16.26 -36.63
CA PRO A 147 20.05 16.48 -35.19
C PRO A 147 19.92 15.15 -34.43
N ASP A 148 20.43 15.11 -33.20
CA ASP A 148 20.30 13.94 -32.33
C ASP A 148 18.82 13.63 -32.06
N TYR A 149 18.46 12.34 -32.09
CA TYR A 149 17.11 11.89 -31.80
C TYR A 149 16.95 11.64 -30.30
N GLU A 150 16.06 12.40 -29.67
CA GLU A 150 15.65 12.19 -28.28
C GLU A 150 14.19 11.69 -28.22
N LEU A 151 13.91 10.85 -27.23
CA LEU A 151 12.55 10.38 -26.97
C LEU A 151 11.71 11.56 -26.43
N PRO A 152 10.48 11.79 -26.93
CA PRO A 152 9.66 12.97 -26.57
C PRO A 152 9.16 12.99 -25.12
N TRP A 153 9.54 11.98 -24.35
CA TRP A 153 9.21 11.79 -22.95
C TRP A 153 10.45 11.67 -22.05
N VAL A 154 11.67 11.82 -22.58
CA VAL A 154 12.93 11.61 -21.83
C VAL A 154 13.04 12.48 -20.58
N ASP A 155 12.50 13.70 -20.60
CA ASP A 155 12.49 14.61 -19.43
C ASP A 155 11.41 14.26 -18.38
N LYS A 156 10.42 13.42 -18.73
CA LYS A 156 9.26 13.09 -17.88
C LYS A 156 9.57 11.92 -16.93
N VAL A 157 10.68 12.05 -16.22
CA VAL A 157 11.32 11.01 -15.38
C VAL A 157 10.65 10.76 -14.02
N ARG A 158 9.49 11.36 -13.75
CA ARG A 158 8.74 11.05 -12.52
C ARG A 158 8.33 9.57 -12.56
N PRO A 159 8.38 8.83 -11.44
CA PRO A 159 7.73 7.52 -11.34
C PRO A 159 6.29 7.59 -11.86
N GLY A 160 5.87 6.61 -12.65
CA GLY A 160 4.49 6.54 -13.09
C GLY A 160 3.52 6.29 -11.94
N LEU A 161 2.23 6.57 -12.16
CA LEU A 161 1.20 6.34 -11.15
C LEU A 161 0.89 4.84 -10.99
N ALA A 162 1.25 4.27 -9.84
CA ALA A 162 0.72 2.98 -9.40
C ALA A 162 -0.67 3.15 -8.77
N ARG A 163 -1.59 2.22 -9.04
CA ARG A 163 -2.89 2.17 -8.34
C ARG A 163 -2.67 1.64 -6.92
N GLN A 164 -2.79 2.52 -5.93
CA GLN A 164 -2.68 2.17 -4.51
C GLN A 164 -4.05 1.84 -3.91
N TRP A 165 -4.39 0.55 -3.85
CA TRP A 165 -5.57 0.05 -3.13
C TRP A 165 -5.32 -1.33 -2.50
N PRO A 166 -5.76 -1.58 -1.25
CA PRO A 166 -6.30 -0.61 -0.30
C PRO A 166 -5.27 0.48 0.02
N LEU A 167 -5.75 1.68 0.34
CA LEU A 167 -4.86 2.79 0.69
C LEU A 167 -4.01 2.39 1.92
N PRO A 168 -2.69 2.65 1.92
CA PRO A 168 -1.87 2.42 3.09
C PRO A 168 -2.36 3.32 4.23
N TRP A 169 -2.47 2.76 5.43
CA TRP A 169 -2.76 3.57 6.61
C TRP A 169 -1.70 4.68 6.76
N PRO A 170 -2.08 5.93 7.07
CA PRO A 170 -1.12 7.02 7.24
C PRO A 170 -0.03 6.62 8.24
N GLY A 171 1.23 6.64 7.80
CA GLY A 171 2.39 6.24 8.61
C GLY A 171 2.76 4.74 8.58
N ARG A 172 2.00 3.87 7.88
CA ARG A 172 2.48 2.50 7.55
C ARG A 172 3.52 2.59 6.43
N HIS A 173 4.76 2.90 6.81
CA HIS A 173 5.96 2.70 5.99
C HIS A 173 6.62 1.43 6.51
N ASP A 174 6.31 0.28 5.91
CA ASP A 174 6.40 -0.97 6.67
C ASP A 174 7.82 -1.52 6.81
N ARG A 175 8.48 -1.08 7.88
CA ARG A 175 9.47 -1.87 8.65
C ARG A 175 9.25 -1.71 10.15
N ALA A 176 8.02 -1.39 10.57
CA ALA A 176 7.62 -1.38 11.97
C ALA A 176 7.29 -2.81 12.45
N GLY A 177 8.23 -3.73 12.22
CA GLY A 177 8.06 -5.13 12.55
C GLY A 177 7.71 -5.33 14.03
N TRP A 178 7.04 -6.44 14.34
CA TRP A 178 6.63 -6.86 15.70
C TRP A 178 7.69 -6.64 16.79
N LEU A 179 8.98 -6.69 16.41
CA LEU A 179 10.12 -6.37 17.26
C LEU A 179 10.05 -4.97 17.92
N SER A 180 9.57 -3.93 17.25
CA SER A 180 9.48 -2.58 17.85
C SER A 180 8.39 -2.50 18.93
N ILE A 181 7.25 -3.16 18.68
CA ILE A 181 6.15 -3.35 19.63
C ILE A 181 6.62 -4.20 20.81
N LEU A 182 7.33 -5.30 20.56
CA LEU A 182 7.91 -6.16 21.59
C LEU A 182 8.94 -5.42 22.44
N VAL A 183 9.84 -4.64 21.84
CA VAL A 183 10.82 -3.81 22.55
C VAL A 183 10.12 -2.74 23.39
N SER A 184 9.11 -2.06 22.86
CA SER A 184 8.30 -1.07 23.59
C SER A 184 7.59 -1.70 24.81
N TRP A 185 7.00 -2.88 24.62
CA TRP A 185 6.35 -3.66 25.68
C TRP A 185 7.36 -4.13 26.75
N LEU A 186 8.55 -4.55 26.35
CA LEU A 186 9.62 -5.00 27.24
C LEU A 186 10.20 -3.82 28.04
N ILE A 187 10.34 -2.64 27.43
CA ILE A 187 10.67 -1.38 28.11
C ILE A 187 9.59 -1.00 29.14
N MET A 188 8.30 -1.11 28.79
CA MET A 188 7.20 -0.85 29.73
C MET A 188 7.24 -1.80 30.93
N MET A 189 7.46 -3.10 30.72
CA MET A 189 7.64 -4.08 31.79
C MET A 189 8.86 -3.78 32.67
N LEU A 190 9.99 -3.37 32.07
CA LEU A 190 11.20 -2.97 32.80
C LEU A 190 10.95 -1.74 33.68
N LEU A 191 10.24 -0.73 33.17
CA LEU A 191 9.87 0.48 33.92
C LEU A 191 8.92 0.16 35.09
N MET A 192 7.96 -0.74 34.89
CA MET A 192 7.07 -1.21 35.97
C MET A 192 7.83 -1.99 37.05
N ALA A 193 8.73 -2.90 36.67
CA ALA A 193 9.58 -3.62 37.61
C ALA A 193 10.48 -2.66 38.43
N LEU A 194 11.05 -1.64 37.77
CA LEU A 194 11.85 -0.61 38.44
C LEU A 194 11.01 0.25 39.41
N ALA A 195 9.80 0.64 39.02
CA ALA A 195 8.89 1.39 39.88
C ALA A 195 8.49 0.60 41.14
N VAL A 196 8.19 -0.70 40.99
CA VAL A 196 7.90 -1.60 42.11
C VAL A 196 9.12 -1.78 43.02
N LEU A 197 10.32 -1.93 42.45
CA LEU A 197 11.57 -2.02 43.22
C LEU A 197 11.82 -0.75 44.06
N ILE A 198 11.65 0.43 43.46
CA ILE A 198 11.77 1.72 44.16
C ILE A 198 10.73 1.84 45.27
N ALA A 199 9.47 1.46 45.02
CA ALA A 199 8.42 1.49 46.03
C ALA A 199 8.76 0.57 47.23
N ILE A 200 9.24 -0.66 46.97
CA ILE A 200 9.68 -1.58 48.02
C ILE A 200 10.81 -0.97 48.86
N LEU A 201 11.82 -0.34 48.23
CA LEU A 201 12.92 0.31 48.94
C LEU A 201 12.45 1.49 49.82
N ILE A 202 11.48 2.28 49.35
CA ILE A 202 10.88 3.38 50.13
C ILE A 202 10.10 2.83 51.33
N PHE A 203 9.27 1.80 51.13
CA PHE A 203 8.48 1.22 52.23
C PHE A 203 9.35 0.49 53.27
N GLN A 204 10.46 -0.14 52.88
CA GLN A 204 11.44 -0.70 53.83
C GLN A 204 12.12 0.37 54.69
N ALA A 205 12.26 1.61 54.20
CA ALA A 205 12.88 2.71 54.93
C ALA A 205 11.94 3.43 55.91
N THR A 206 10.64 3.06 55.95
CA THR A 206 9.64 3.75 56.78
C THR A 206 9.42 3.00 58.10
N PRO A 207 9.75 3.58 59.28
CA PRO A 207 9.52 2.91 60.56
C PRO A 207 8.02 2.79 60.86
N PRO A 208 7.57 1.70 61.51
CA PRO A 208 6.15 1.47 61.80
C PRO A 208 5.61 2.57 62.73
N GLN A 209 4.59 3.30 62.27
CA GLN A 209 3.90 4.26 63.14
C GLN A 209 3.10 3.51 64.21
N SER A 210 3.40 3.77 65.48
CA SER A 210 2.57 3.30 66.59
C SER A 210 1.16 3.90 66.47
N PRO A 211 0.09 3.11 66.60
CA PRO A 211 -1.27 3.63 66.52
C PRO A 211 -1.55 4.64 67.65
N PRO A 212 -2.33 5.70 67.41
CA PRO A 212 -2.75 6.61 68.47
C PRO A 212 -3.58 5.84 69.53
N PRO A 213 -3.44 6.18 70.81
CA PRO A 213 -4.12 5.46 71.88
C PRO A 213 -5.65 5.58 71.77
N PRO A 214 -6.41 4.53 72.08
CA PRO A 214 -7.87 4.56 72.00
C PRO A 214 -8.44 5.56 73.01
N VAL A 215 -9.35 6.43 72.54
CA VAL A 215 -10.13 7.28 73.43
C VAL A 215 -11.07 6.42 74.29
N PRO A 216 -11.12 6.59 75.62
CA PRO A 216 -11.98 5.78 76.47
C PRO A 216 -13.44 6.20 76.31
N THR A 217 -14.26 5.31 75.73
CA THR A 217 -15.71 5.45 75.63
C THR A 217 -16.38 5.19 76.98
N SER A 218 -16.36 6.19 77.86
CA SER A 218 -17.12 6.16 79.12
C SER A 218 -18.61 6.42 78.86
N ALA A 219 -19.39 5.37 78.64
CA ALA A 219 -20.83 5.46 78.45
C ALA A 219 -21.59 5.24 79.77
N SER A 220 -22.16 6.31 80.37
CA SER A 220 -23.39 6.29 81.20
C SER A 220 -23.77 7.70 81.67
N GLY A 221 -25.00 8.14 81.35
CA GLY A 221 -25.55 9.45 81.77
C GLY A 221 -26.78 9.84 80.95
N SER A 222 -27.98 9.61 81.49
CA SER A 222 -29.27 9.77 80.80
C SER A 222 -29.65 11.22 80.44
N GLY A 223 -30.30 11.45 79.29
CA GLY A 223 -30.73 12.80 78.88
C GLY A 223 -31.68 12.90 77.68
N GLY A 224 -32.75 12.07 77.65
CA GLY A 224 -33.97 12.10 76.82
C GLY A 224 -34.16 12.99 75.56
N GLY A 225 -34.75 12.40 74.50
CA GLY A 225 -35.32 13.14 73.37
C GLY A 225 -35.82 12.26 72.21
N SER A 226 -37.12 11.93 72.22
CA SER A 226 -38.03 11.41 71.16
C SER A 226 -37.44 11.01 69.78
N ALA A 227 -37.67 9.80 69.25
CA ALA A 227 -38.94 9.31 68.65
C ALA A 227 -39.47 10.24 67.52
N SER A 228 -39.71 9.79 66.28
CA SER A 228 -40.32 8.52 65.84
C SER A 228 -39.78 8.01 64.48
N PRO A 229 -40.11 6.76 64.06
CA PRO A 229 -39.52 6.11 62.88
C PRO A 229 -40.34 6.28 61.60
N ASP A 230 -39.73 6.00 60.45
CA ASP A 230 -40.44 5.59 59.25
C ASP A 230 -39.78 4.36 58.62
N SER A 231 -40.61 3.47 58.08
CA SER A 231 -40.23 2.13 57.59
C SER A 231 -40.57 1.98 56.11
N ALA A 232 -39.66 1.43 55.30
CA ALA A 232 -40.00 0.49 54.23
C ALA A 232 -38.76 -0.18 53.61
N SER A 233 -38.90 -1.47 53.28
CA SER A 233 -37.88 -2.35 52.70
C SER A 233 -37.70 -2.19 51.18
N PRO A 234 -36.67 -2.83 50.57
CA PRO A 234 -36.22 -2.56 49.20
C PRO A 234 -36.84 -3.48 48.14
N SER A 235 -36.63 -3.17 46.85
CA SER A 235 -36.26 -4.14 45.79
C SER A 235 -35.86 -3.44 44.47
N PRO A 236 -35.11 -4.11 43.57
CA PRO A 236 -34.37 -3.46 42.48
C PRO A 236 -35.11 -3.50 41.13
N GLN A 237 -34.65 -2.71 40.15
CA GLN A 237 -35.05 -2.88 38.76
C GLN A 237 -33.89 -2.65 37.78
N SER A 238 -33.59 -3.66 36.96
CA SER A 238 -32.65 -3.61 35.84
C SER A 238 -33.27 -2.90 34.63
N GLY A 239 -32.45 -2.25 33.79
CA GLY A 239 -32.93 -1.69 32.52
C GLY A 239 -31.94 -0.77 31.78
N SER A 240 -31.16 -1.35 30.87
CA SER A 240 -30.71 -0.72 29.61
C SER A 240 -31.50 -1.37 28.46
N PRO A 241 -31.59 -0.85 27.21
CA PRO A 241 -30.84 0.23 26.53
C PRO A 241 -31.77 1.47 26.22
N SER A 242 -31.51 2.45 25.33
CA SER A 242 -30.52 2.70 24.25
C SER A 242 -30.23 4.21 24.12
N PRO A 243 -29.15 4.62 23.40
CA PRO A 243 -29.03 5.96 22.83
C PRO A 243 -29.59 6.04 21.39
N ASP A 244 -30.28 7.14 21.07
CA ASP A 244 -30.80 7.44 19.73
C ASP A 244 -29.71 7.72 18.70
N SER A 245 -29.84 7.11 17.52
CA SER A 245 -29.11 7.51 16.31
C SER A 245 -30.03 8.33 15.40
N ALA A 246 -29.84 9.64 15.38
CA ALA A 246 -30.50 10.52 14.41
C ALA A 246 -29.51 10.87 13.28
N SER A 247 -29.80 10.42 12.07
CA SER A 247 -29.16 10.90 10.83
C SER A 247 -30.24 11.11 9.77
N PRO A 248 -30.21 12.23 9.01
CA PRO A 248 -31.27 12.57 8.06
C PRO A 248 -31.15 11.75 6.76
N PRO A 249 -32.27 11.45 6.09
CA PRO A 249 -32.25 10.84 4.76
C PRO A 249 -32.01 11.89 3.66
N PRO A 250 -31.21 11.58 2.62
CA PRO A 250 -31.27 12.27 1.34
C PRO A 250 -32.27 11.58 0.40
N ASP A 251 -33.19 12.36 -0.17
CA ASP A 251 -34.12 11.88 -1.20
C ASP A 251 -33.39 11.38 -2.45
N SER A 252 -33.73 10.16 -2.88
CA SER A 252 -33.27 9.59 -4.15
C SER A 252 -34.43 9.48 -5.14
N ALA A 253 -34.72 10.57 -5.84
CA ALA A 253 -35.61 10.56 -7.00
C ALA A 253 -34.86 10.03 -8.23
N SER A 254 -35.26 8.87 -8.74
CA SER A 254 -34.66 8.22 -9.92
C SER A 254 -35.50 8.47 -11.17
N PRO A 255 -34.96 9.13 -12.21
CA PRO A 255 -35.57 9.16 -13.54
C PRO A 255 -34.92 8.12 -14.46
N SER A 256 -35.65 7.07 -14.82
CA SER A 256 -35.27 6.13 -15.87
C SER A 256 -35.29 6.78 -17.25
N PRO A 257 -34.23 6.68 -18.08
CA PRO A 257 -34.32 6.95 -19.51
C PRO A 257 -34.99 5.77 -20.23
N ALA A 258 -36.02 6.06 -21.02
CA ALA A 258 -36.68 5.07 -21.87
C ALA A 258 -35.86 4.78 -23.16
N SER A 259 -36.07 3.60 -23.73
CA SER A 259 -35.47 3.15 -24.99
C SER A 259 -35.79 4.08 -26.17
N PRO A 260 -34.81 4.41 -27.03
CA PRO A 260 -35.09 4.86 -28.39
C PRO A 260 -35.58 3.69 -29.26
N ALA A 261 -36.59 3.93 -30.08
CA ALA A 261 -37.20 2.94 -30.96
C ALA A 261 -36.35 2.64 -32.21
N GLU A 262 -36.61 1.46 -32.80
CA GLU A 262 -36.16 1.12 -34.15
C GLU A 262 -36.69 2.11 -35.22
N SER A 263 -35.95 2.27 -36.31
CA SER A 263 -36.44 2.90 -37.55
C SER A 263 -35.82 2.20 -38.77
N PRO A 264 -36.58 1.92 -39.84
CA PRO A 264 -36.15 0.96 -40.86
C PRO A 264 -35.52 1.58 -42.13
N GLY A 265 -34.46 0.91 -42.62
CA GLY A 265 -34.02 0.93 -44.04
C GLY A 265 -33.25 2.17 -44.53
N PRO A 266 -32.67 2.13 -45.76
CA PRO A 266 -32.83 1.11 -46.80
C PRO A 266 -31.53 0.38 -47.22
N SER A 267 -31.69 -0.63 -48.08
CA SER A 267 -30.63 -1.49 -48.65
C SER A 267 -29.59 -0.74 -49.49
N ALA A 268 -28.33 -1.19 -49.41
CA ALA A 268 -27.34 -1.07 -50.49
C ALA A 268 -26.51 -2.36 -50.59
N SER A 269 -26.47 -2.94 -51.79
CA SER A 269 -25.75 -4.17 -52.11
C SER A 269 -24.25 -3.93 -52.27
N ALA A 270 -23.39 -4.90 -51.91
CA ALA A 270 -22.42 -5.53 -52.83
C ALA A 270 -21.28 -6.32 -52.12
N SER A 271 -21.12 -7.58 -52.55
CA SER A 271 -19.86 -8.35 -52.69
C SER A 271 -18.78 -8.33 -51.61
N SER A 272 -18.64 -9.46 -50.92
CA SER A 272 -17.36 -9.94 -50.35
C SER A 272 -16.32 -10.23 -51.44
N PRO A 273 -15.01 -10.15 -51.09
CA PRO A 273 -14.03 -11.10 -51.62
C PRO A 273 -13.25 -11.82 -50.50
N THR A 274 -13.20 -13.14 -50.61
CA THR A 274 -12.31 -14.02 -49.82
C THR A 274 -10.86 -13.90 -50.33
N PRO A 275 -9.83 -13.86 -49.46
CA PRO A 275 -8.44 -14.00 -49.89
C PRO A 275 -8.10 -15.48 -50.17
N ASP A 276 -7.56 -15.76 -51.36
CA ASP A 276 -7.11 -17.09 -51.80
C ASP A 276 -5.67 -17.38 -51.28
N PRO A 277 -5.42 -18.47 -50.54
CA PRO A 277 -4.14 -18.68 -49.85
C PRO A 277 -3.11 -19.43 -50.71
N ARG A 278 -2.65 -18.84 -51.83
CA ARG A 278 -1.42 -19.26 -52.55
C ARG A 278 -0.71 -18.12 -53.29
N LEU A 279 0.37 -17.63 -52.69
CA LEU A 279 1.67 -17.30 -53.31
C LEU A 279 2.71 -16.98 -52.23
#